data_AF-A0A7J5EKR0-F1
#
_entry.id   AF-A0A7J5EKR0-F1
#
_cell.length_a   1.000
_cell.length_b   1.000
_cell.length_c   1.000
_cell.angle_alpha   90.00
_cell.angle_beta   90.00
_cell.angle_gamma   90.00
#
_symmetry.space_group_name_H-M   'P 1'
#
loop_
_entity.id
_entity.type
_entity.pdbx_description
1 polymer ?
#
loop_
_entity_poly.entity_id
_entity_poly.type
_entity_poly.pdbx_seq_one_letter_code
_entity_poly.pdbx_strand_id
1 'polypeptide(L)'
;MRSTSGRTNASTPYRSIHNYFYIPMIRQETDRIRVVDKTFKPLIPPEEVQRIVQRIAATINQTFQGKEVSLLVILKGAMPFAVDLMRHLSLMVQVETLRASSYHNNLTSTGIVTVEDSLPDMRGKHIIIVEDIVDSGNTIRELIKRLSSQEPASISIAAFLSKPAVHANDISIDFVGKEIGRDFVVGYGLDYAGYGRQLPGVWTLADDNAPPNT
;
A
#
# COMPACT_ATOMS: atom_id res chain seq x y z
N MET A 1 -34.15 61.12 -6.99
CA MET A 1 -34.80 60.70 -5.73
C MET A 1 -34.96 59.19 -5.74
N ARG A 2 -34.38 58.50 -4.73
CA ARG A 2 -34.68 57.16 -4.17
C ARG A 2 -34.70 55.94 -5.13
N SER A 3 -33.75 55.00 -5.00
CA SER A 3 -33.75 53.79 -4.14
C SER A 3 -34.30 52.58 -4.94
N THR A 4 -33.89 51.31 -4.82
CA THR A 4 -33.22 50.54 -3.76
C THR A 4 -32.89 49.12 -4.29
N SER A 5 -31.81 48.49 -3.79
CA SER A 5 -31.63 47.06 -3.41
C SER A 5 -32.10 45.93 -4.37
N GLY A 6 -31.31 44.93 -4.74
CA GLY A 6 -30.36 44.15 -3.93
C GLY A 6 -31.04 42.91 -3.33
N ARG A 7 -30.73 41.71 -3.86
CA ARG A 7 -30.89 40.35 -3.28
C ARG A 7 -29.97 39.40 -4.06
N THR A 8 -28.70 39.19 -3.70
CA THR A 8 -28.13 38.27 -2.69
C THR A 8 -28.62 36.82 -2.77
N ASN A 9 -27.78 35.99 -3.38
CA ASN A 9 -27.75 34.54 -3.21
C ASN A 9 -27.58 34.19 -1.72
N ALA A 10 -28.52 33.42 -1.17
CA ALA A 10 -28.38 32.80 0.14
C ALA A 10 -27.91 31.35 -0.04
N SER A 11 -26.71 31.12 0.44
CA SER A 11 -26.02 29.84 0.61
C SER A 11 -26.76 28.92 1.58
N THR A 12 -26.99 27.68 1.16
CA THR A 12 -27.34 26.60 2.10
C THR A 12 -26.05 26.06 2.71
N PRO A 13 -25.89 26.01 4.05
CA PRO A 13 -24.66 25.54 4.65
C PRO A 13 -24.56 24.00 4.59
N TYR A 14 -23.38 23.53 4.20
CA TYR A 14 -22.97 22.13 4.24
C TYR A 14 -23.11 21.61 5.69
N ARG A 15 -24.06 20.69 5.92
CA ARG A 15 -24.17 20.02 7.22
C ARG A 15 -22.94 19.13 7.42
N SER A 16 -22.28 19.36 8.55
CA SER A 16 -21.19 18.55 9.10
C SER A 16 -21.51 17.05 9.05
N ILE A 17 -20.72 16.29 8.30
CA ILE A 17 -20.71 14.83 8.27
C ILE A 17 -19.84 14.31 9.42
N HIS A 18 -20.31 14.47 10.65
CA HIS A 18 -19.79 13.71 11.80
C HIS A 18 -20.78 12.58 12.11
N ASN A 19 -20.34 11.35 11.83
CA ASN A 19 -20.89 10.03 12.22
C ASN A 19 -21.23 9.13 11.03
N TYR A 20 -20.23 8.40 10.53
CA TYR A 20 -20.47 7.16 9.78
C TYR A 20 -19.30 6.18 9.94
N PHE A 21 -19.09 5.63 11.14
CA PHE A 21 -18.38 4.36 11.28
C PHE A 21 -18.88 3.59 12.51
N TYR A 22 -20.03 2.92 12.36
CA TYR A 22 -20.36 1.78 13.21
C TYR A 22 -20.31 0.53 12.34
N ILE A 23 -19.10 -0.03 12.17
CA ILE A 23 -18.92 -1.34 11.54
C ILE A 23 -18.96 -2.35 12.69
N PRO A 24 -19.99 -3.22 12.81
CA PRO A 24 -20.19 -4.11 13.95
C PRO A 24 -19.06 -5.15 14.19
N MET A 25 -18.02 -5.15 13.36
CA MET A 25 -16.90 -6.08 13.39
C MET A 25 -15.57 -5.45 13.86
N ILE A 26 -15.53 -4.12 14.10
CA ILE A 26 -14.34 -3.44 14.63
C ILE A 26 -14.77 -2.61 15.85
N ARG A 27 -14.41 -3.08 17.05
CA ARG A 27 -14.46 -2.24 18.26
C ARG A 27 -13.11 -1.56 18.43
N GLN A 28 -13.11 -0.22 18.39
CA GLN A 28 -12.01 0.58 18.91
C GLN A 28 -12.13 0.58 20.44
N GLU A 29 -11.37 -0.29 21.10
CA GLU A 29 -10.86 0.00 22.44
C GLU A 29 -9.52 0.69 22.21
N THR A 30 -9.25 1.81 22.88
CA THR A 30 -8.42 2.94 22.42
C THR A 30 -7.04 2.62 21.80
N ASP A 31 -6.45 1.44 22.05
CA ASP A 31 -5.13 1.04 21.54
C ASP A 31 -5.12 -0.31 20.79
N ARG A 32 -6.27 -0.92 20.50
CA ARG A 32 -6.36 -2.23 19.84
C ARG A 32 -7.55 -2.35 18.90
N ILE A 33 -7.41 -3.22 17.90
CA ILE A 33 -8.50 -3.63 17.02
C ILE A 33 -8.59 -5.14 16.97
N ARG A 34 -9.78 -5.66 16.67
CA ARG A 34 -9.97 -7.08 16.36
C ARG A 34 -10.28 -7.24 14.88
N VAL A 35 -9.57 -8.15 14.21
CA VAL A 35 -9.84 -8.56 12.82
C VAL A 35 -10.04 -10.07 12.84
N VAL A 36 -11.26 -10.50 12.53
CA VAL A 36 -11.70 -11.91 12.63
C VAL A 36 -11.45 -12.45 14.06
N ASP A 37 -10.50 -13.36 14.25
CA ASP A 37 -10.17 -14.03 15.50
C ASP A 37 -8.88 -13.51 16.17
N LYS A 38 -8.26 -12.45 15.64
CA LYS A 38 -7.00 -11.89 16.15
C LYS A 38 -7.14 -10.45 16.61
N THR A 39 -6.36 -10.10 17.63
CA THR A 39 -6.24 -8.73 18.16
C THR A 39 -4.94 -8.11 17.68
N PHE A 40 -5.00 -6.85 17.28
CA PHE A 40 -3.86 -6.10 16.76
C PHE A 40 -3.70 -4.78 17.51
N LYS A 41 -2.46 -4.30 17.62
CA LYS A 41 -2.07 -3.00 18.17
C LYS A 41 -1.46 -2.11 17.05
N PRO A 42 -1.51 -0.77 17.17
CA PRO A 42 -0.95 0.12 16.14
C PRO A 42 0.54 -0.14 15.92
N LEU A 43 0.98 -0.10 14.66
CA LEU A 43 2.39 -0.16 14.26
C LEU A 43 2.82 1.09 13.48
N ILE A 44 2.01 1.53 12.51
CA ILE A 44 2.25 2.73 11.71
C ILE A 44 0.94 3.53 11.66
N PRO A 45 0.87 4.71 12.29
CA PRO A 45 -0.34 5.51 12.28
C PRO A 45 -0.56 6.19 10.91
N PRO A 46 -1.80 6.58 10.57
CA PRO A 46 -2.15 7.10 9.24
C PRO A 46 -1.31 8.29 8.77
N GLU A 47 -0.94 9.19 9.67
CA GLU A 47 -0.09 10.35 9.36
C GLU A 47 1.35 9.95 9.02
N GLU A 48 1.85 8.84 9.55
CA GLU A 48 3.16 8.30 9.15
C GLU A 48 3.09 7.63 7.78
N VAL A 49 1.99 6.91 7.49
CA VAL A 49 1.73 6.36 6.15
C VAL A 49 1.82 7.45 5.10
N GLN A 50 1.11 8.56 5.28
CA GLN A 50 1.11 9.68 4.32
C GLN A 50 2.50 10.31 4.16
N ARG A 51 3.28 10.46 5.25
CA ARG A 51 4.67 10.94 5.18
C ARG A 51 5.57 10.00 4.38
N ILE A 52 5.41 8.69 4.57
CA ILE A 52 6.16 7.67 3.81
C ILE A 52 5.85 7.78 2.32
N VAL A 53 4.57 7.85 1.96
CA VAL A 53 4.15 7.96 0.55
C VAL A 53 4.72 9.21 -0.11
N GLN A 54 4.60 10.37 0.53
CA GLN A 54 5.13 11.63 0.00
C GLN A 54 6.64 11.58 -0.21
N ARG A 55 7.39 10.97 0.72
CA ARG A 55 8.85 10.80 0.59
C ARG A 55 9.21 9.89 -0.59
N ILE A 56 8.51 8.78 -0.76
CA ILE A 56 8.72 7.88 -1.90
C ILE A 56 8.41 8.60 -3.21
N ALA A 57 7.25 9.28 -3.29
CA ALA A 57 6.84 10.01 -4.48
C ALA A 57 7.85 11.08 -4.89
N ALA A 58 8.37 11.85 -3.93
CA ALA A 58 9.41 12.85 -4.19
C ALA A 58 10.68 12.23 -4.79
N THR A 59 11.09 11.07 -4.26
CA THR A 59 12.26 10.34 -4.77
C THR A 59 12.01 9.82 -6.19
N ILE A 60 10.84 9.24 -6.46
CA ILE A 60 10.45 8.77 -7.80
C ILE A 60 10.41 9.93 -8.80
N ASN A 61 9.80 11.06 -8.45
CA ASN A 61 9.73 12.26 -9.28
C ASN A 61 11.12 12.75 -9.69
N GLN A 62 12.08 12.70 -8.76
CA GLN A 62 13.48 13.05 -9.04
C GLN A 62 14.17 12.02 -9.95
N THR A 63 14.07 10.73 -9.62
CA THR A 63 14.74 9.65 -10.36
C THR A 63 14.26 9.54 -11.80
N PHE A 64 12.96 9.78 -12.03
CA PHE A 64 12.33 9.66 -13.34
C PHE A 64 11.98 11.01 -13.97
N GLN A 65 12.64 12.10 -13.55
CA GLN A 65 12.38 13.43 -14.11
C GLN A 65 12.50 13.42 -15.64
N GLY A 66 11.46 13.90 -16.32
CA GLY A 66 11.38 13.96 -17.79
C GLY A 66 11.10 12.62 -18.48
N LYS A 67 10.77 11.57 -17.74
CA LYS A 67 10.44 10.24 -18.26
C LYS A 67 8.95 9.91 -18.07
N GLU A 68 8.43 9.03 -18.91
CA GLU A 68 7.16 8.34 -18.68
C GLU A 68 7.41 7.07 -17.86
N VAL A 69 6.56 6.80 -16.88
CA VAL A 69 6.67 5.63 -16.01
C VAL A 69 5.39 4.79 -16.07
N SER A 70 5.56 3.46 -16.02
CA SER A 70 4.46 2.51 -15.88
C SER A 70 4.48 1.92 -14.48
N LEU A 71 3.46 2.22 -13.68
CA LEU A 71 3.25 1.57 -12.39
C LEU A 71 2.63 0.20 -12.64
N LEU A 72 3.35 -0.87 -12.31
CA LEU A 72 2.80 -2.23 -12.27
C LEU A 72 2.38 -2.54 -10.84
N VAL A 73 1.09 -2.37 -10.56
CA VAL A 73 0.51 -2.51 -9.22
C VAL A 73 0.13 -3.95 -8.95
N ILE A 74 0.70 -4.53 -7.89
CA ILE A 74 0.46 -5.92 -7.53
C ILE A 74 -0.79 -6.03 -6.65
N LEU A 75 -1.82 -6.66 -7.20
CA LEU A 75 -3.10 -6.80 -6.55
C LEU A 75 -3.12 -7.99 -5.59
N LYS A 76 -3.86 -7.90 -4.47
CA LYS A 76 -4.74 -6.77 -4.08
C LYS A 76 -4.07 -5.77 -3.14
N GLY A 77 -3.03 -6.21 -2.45
CA GLY A 77 -2.44 -5.53 -1.31
C GLY A 77 -1.91 -4.14 -1.62
N ALA A 78 -1.21 -3.98 -2.75
CA ALA A 78 -0.57 -2.73 -3.11
C ALA A 78 -1.53 -1.61 -3.52
N MET A 79 -2.83 -1.89 -3.70
CA MET A 79 -3.78 -0.92 -4.24
C MET A 79 -3.85 0.40 -3.43
N PRO A 80 -4.00 0.41 -2.09
CA PRO A 80 -4.03 1.67 -1.34
C PRO A 80 -2.73 2.47 -1.47
N PHE A 81 -1.58 1.79 -1.37
CA PHE A 81 -0.27 2.42 -1.54
C PHE A 81 -0.11 3.03 -2.95
N ALA A 82 -0.48 2.30 -3.99
CA ALA A 82 -0.39 2.78 -5.36
C ALA A 82 -1.28 4.01 -5.61
N VAL A 83 -2.51 4.01 -5.10
CA VAL A 83 -3.46 5.13 -5.26
C VAL A 83 -2.96 6.40 -4.55
N ASP A 84 -2.42 6.26 -3.34
CA ASP A 84 -1.87 7.42 -2.64
C ASP A 84 -0.56 7.89 -3.29
N LEU A 85 0.30 6.96 -3.72
CA LEU A 85 1.55 7.26 -4.40
C LEU A 85 1.30 8.06 -5.69
N MET A 86 0.43 7.56 -6.57
CA MET A 86 0.19 8.19 -7.89
C MET A 86 -0.34 9.62 -7.78
N ARG A 87 -1.09 9.96 -6.71
CA ARG A 87 -1.58 11.32 -6.45
C ARG A 87 -0.47 12.33 -6.16
N HIS A 88 0.71 11.85 -5.75
CA HIS A 88 1.89 12.66 -5.47
C HIS A 88 2.93 12.63 -6.59
N LEU A 89 2.71 11.85 -7.66
CA LEU A 89 3.61 11.82 -8.81
C LEU A 89 3.33 13.01 -9.74
N SER A 90 4.38 13.67 -10.18
CA SER A 90 4.36 14.79 -11.14
C SER A 90 4.90 14.36 -12.51
N LEU A 91 4.73 13.08 -12.86
CA LEU A 91 5.24 12.43 -14.06
C LEU A 91 4.08 12.05 -14.99
N MET A 92 4.41 11.71 -16.24
CA MET A 92 3.47 10.97 -17.10
C MET A 92 3.42 9.53 -16.61
N VAL A 93 2.26 9.09 -16.13
CA VAL A 93 2.09 7.79 -15.47
C VAL A 93 1.05 6.95 -16.20
N GLN A 94 1.43 5.75 -16.61
CA GLN A 94 0.51 4.67 -16.96
C GLN A 94 0.36 3.73 -15.76
N VAL A 95 -0.84 3.19 -15.54
CA VAL A 95 -1.09 2.23 -14.46
C VAL A 95 -1.54 0.92 -15.07
N GLU A 96 -0.82 -0.14 -14.72
CA GLU A 96 -1.14 -1.51 -15.05
C GLU A 96 -1.28 -2.29 -13.75
N THR A 97 -2.14 -3.30 -13.73
CA THR A 97 -2.37 -4.12 -12.55
C THR A 97 -2.11 -5.58 -12.85
N LEU A 98 -1.59 -6.30 -11.86
CA LEU A 98 -1.35 -7.73 -11.99
C LEU A 98 -1.81 -8.45 -10.74
N ARG A 99 -2.58 -9.53 -10.90
CA ARG A 99 -2.88 -10.39 -9.76
C ARG A 99 -1.76 -11.42 -9.57
N ALA A 100 -1.07 -11.30 -8.43
CA ALA A 100 -0.17 -12.33 -7.93
C ALA A 100 -0.80 -12.97 -6.69
N SER A 101 -0.88 -14.30 -6.68
CA SER A 101 -1.31 -15.06 -5.51
C SER A 101 -0.17 -15.94 -5.05
N SER A 102 0.26 -15.75 -3.80
CA SER A 102 1.11 -16.73 -3.13
C SER A 102 0.22 -17.79 -2.50
N TYR A 103 0.60 -19.06 -2.58
CA TYR A 103 -0.11 -20.09 -1.81
C TYR A 103 0.09 -19.79 -0.31
N HIS A 104 -0.98 -19.53 0.42
CA HIS A 104 -0.95 -19.20 1.86
C HIS A 104 -1.55 -20.34 2.68
N ASN A 105 -0.78 -20.86 3.62
CA ASN A 105 -1.24 -21.72 4.69
C ASN A 105 -1.14 -20.94 6.02
N ASN A 106 -2.24 -20.25 6.35
CA ASN A 106 -2.55 -19.52 7.58
C ASN A 106 -1.66 -18.29 7.91
N LEU A 107 -0.34 -18.43 8.01
CA LEU A 107 0.58 -17.35 8.45
C LEU A 107 1.91 -17.31 7.68
N THR A 108 2.11 -18.24 6.74
CA THR A 108 3.35 -18.38 5.98
C THR A 108 3.01 -18.64 4.52
N SER A 109 3.75 -18.03 3.60
CA SER A 109 3.63 -18.37 2.18
C SER A 109 4.44 -19.63 1.88
N THR A 110 3.95 -20.47 0.96
CA THR A 110 4.70 -21.64 0.47
C THR A 110 5.85 -21.24 -0.46
N GLY A 111 6.00 -19.95 -0.75
CA GLY A 111 6.97 -19.41 -1.68
C GLY A 111 6.61 -19.57 -3.16
N ILE A 112 5.56 -20.33 -3.50
CA ILE A 112 5.07 -20.45 -4.87
C ILE A 112 4.16 -19.25 -5.17
N VAL A 113 4.51 -18.49 -6.20
CA VAL A 113 3.72 -17.35 -6.69
C VAL A 113 3.09 -17.72 -8.02
N THR A 114 1.77 -17.70 -8.07
CA THR A 114 1.01 -17.77 -9.32
C THR A 114 0.69 -16.35 -9.75
N VAL A 115 1.20 -15.97 -10.92
CA VAL A 115 0.76 -14.76 -11.61
C VAL A 115 -0.40 -15.18 -12.51
N GLU A 116 -1.60 -14.69 -12.19
CA GLU A 116 -2.85 -15.19 -12.78
C GLU A 116 -3.19 -14.54 -14.13
N ASP A 117 -2.56 -13.40 -14.46
CA ASP A 117 -2.81 -12.65 -15.69
C ASP A 117 -1.58 -12.66 -16.62
N SER A 118 -1.82 -12.46 -17.93
CA SER A 118 -0.74 -12.15 -18.86
C SER A 118 -0.11 -10.82 -18.47
N LEU A 119 1.22 -10.71 -18.58
CA LEU A 119 1.87 -9.43 -18.39
C LEU A 119 1.43 -8.43 -19.47
N PRO A 120 1.16 -7.17 -19.11
CA PRO A 120 0.97 -6.09 -20.08
C PRO A 120 2.24 -5.90 -20.94
N ASP A 121 2.10 -5.19 -22.06
CA ASP A 121 3.25 -4.82 -22.89
C ASP A 121 4.09 -3.75 -22.19
N MET A 122 5.31 -4.13 -21.90
CA MET A 122 6.25 -3.42 -21.05
C MET A 122 7.59 -3.13 -21.75
N ARG A 123 7.70 -3.45 -23.04
CA ARG A 123 8.91 -3.22 -23.83
C ARG A 123 9.27 -1.74 -23.87
N GLY A 124 10.53 -1.43 -23.61
CA GLY A 124 11.07 -0.06 -23.66
C GLY A 124 10.49 0.90 -22.62
N LYS A 125 9.69 0.44 -21.65
CA LYS A 125 9.09 1.29 -20.61
C LYS A 125 9.95 1.35 -19.35
N HIS A 126 9.85 2.46 -18.60
CA HIS A 126 10.38 2.55 -17.24
C HIS A 126 9.33 2.04 -16.25
N ILE A 127 9.57 0.85 -15.70
CA ILE A 127 8.58 0.14 -14.88
C ILE A 127 8.89 0.35 -13.42
N ILE A 128 7.86 0.66 -12.64
CA ILE A 128 7.92 0.65 -11.18
C ILE A 128 6.95 -0.43 -10.70
N ILE A 129 7.47 -1.55 -10.20
CA ILE A 129 6.68 -2.56 -9.51
C ILE A 129 6.24 -1.98 -8.17
N VAL A 130 4.94 -1.90 -7.92
CA VAL A 130 4.37 -1.35 -6.70
C VAL A 130 3.78 -2.47 -5.86
N GLU A 131 4.36 -2.69 -4.68
CA GLU A 131 4.00 -3.76 -3.74
C GLU A 131 3.65 -3.18 -2.35
N ASP A 132 2.73 -3.79 -1.62
CA ASP A 132 2.44 -3.39 -0.23
C ASP A 132 3.54 -3.87 0.73
N ILE A 133 4.03 -5.10 0.57
CA ILE A 133 5.09 -5.67 1.40
C ILE A 133 6.01 -6.61 0.62
N VAL A 134 7.31 -6.38 0.73
CA VAL A 134 8.31 -7.36 0.30
C VAL A 134 8.70 -8.23 1.51
N ASP A 135 8.16 -9.45 1.53
CA ASP A 135 8.44 -10.45 2.57
C ASP A 135 9.57 -11.41 2.15
N SER A 136 9.25 -12.58 1.57
CA SER A 136 10.27 -13.50 1.01
C SER A 136 10.92 -13.00 -0.28
N GLY A 137 10.25 -12.06 -0.96
CA GLY A 137 10.67 -11.50 -2.23
C GLY A 137 10.43 -12.37 -3.47
N ASN A 138 9.77 -13.53 -3.32
CA ASN A 138 9.51 -14.43 -4.44
C ASN A 138 8.65 -13.81 -5.55
N THR A 139 7.65 -13.00 -5.18
CA THR A 139 6.82 -12.26 -6.14
C THR A 139 7.70 -11.35 -6.99
N ILE A 140 8.54 -10.54 -6.35
CA ILE A 140 9.46 -9.62 -7.05
C ILE A 140 10.42 -10.38 -7.98
N ARG A 141 11.03 -11.48 -7.54
CA ARG A 141 11.93 -12.28 -8.38
C ARG A 141 11.24 -12.81 -9.64
N GLU A 142 10.04 -13.37 -9.48
CA GLU A 142 9.27 -13.90 -10.61
C GLU A 142 8.88 -12.78 -11.60
N LEU A 143 8.49 -11.62 -11.07
CA LEU A 143 8.15 -10.47 -11.90
C LEU A 143 9.35 -9.92 -12.66
N ILE A 144 10.49 -9.72 -11.99
CA ILE A 144 11.73 -9.29 -12.66
C ILE A 144 12.06 -10.25 -13.79
N LYS A 145 12.08 -11.57 -13.53
CA LYS A 145 12.38 -12.59 -14.53
C LYS A 145 11.50 -12.47 -15.77
N ARG A 146 10.19 -12.31 -15.59
CA ARG A 146 9.23 -12.21 -16.70
C ARG A 146 9.34 -10.86 -17.41
N LEU A 147 9.45 -9.75 -16.67
CA LEU A 147 9.55 -8.42 -17.24
C LEU A 147 10.84 -8.24 -18.03
N SER A 148 11.98 -8.75 -17.55
CA SER A 148 13.25 -8.68 -18.25
C SER A 148 13.20 -9.31 -19.65
N SER A 149 12.39 -10.35 -19.86
CA SER A 149 12.21 -10.95 -21.19
C SER A 149 11.46 -10.06 -22.20
N GLN A 150 10.82 -8.98 -21.74
CA GLN A 150 10.18 -7.99 -22.61
C GLN A 150 11.09 -6.81 -22.98
N GLU A 151 12.33 -6.77 -22.48
CA GLU A 151 13.30 -5.69 -22.73
C GLU A 151 12.77 -4.29 -22.33
N PRO A 152 12.44 -4.07 -21.04
CA PRO A 152 12.05 -2.75 -20.56
C PRO A 152 13.24 -1.79 -20.52
N ALA A 153 12.96 -0.48 -20.52
CA ALA A 153 14.02 0.53 -20.40
C ALA A 153 14.64 0.52 -18.98
N SER A 154 13.83 0.27 -17.96
CA SER A 154 14.31 -0.04 -16.60
C SER A 154 13.23 -0.74 -15.79
N ILE A 155 13.63 -1.46 -14.75
CA ILE A 155 12.74 -2.01 -13.72
C ILE A 155 13.21 -1.44 -12.39
N SER A 156 12.28 -0.84 -11.64
CA SER A 156 12.48 -0.42 -10.25
C SER A 156 11.37 -0.98 -9.37
N ILE A 157 11.60 -1.05 -8.07
CA ILE A 157 10.66 -1.58 -7.08
C ILE A 157 10.34 -0.51 -6.04
N ALA A 158 9.06 -0.22 -5.86
CA ALA A 158 8.52 0.56 -4.77
C ALA A 158 7.72 -0.35 -3.84
N ALA A 159 8.15 -0.47 -2.59
CA ALA A 159 7.48 -1.27 -1.59
C ALA A 159 7.13 -0.41 -0.38
N PHE A 160 5.86 -0.46 0.06
CA PHE A 160 5.47 0.28 1.26
C PHE A 160 6.19 -0.28 2.51
N LEU A 161 6.20 -1.60 2.68
CA LEU A 161 6.96 -2.30 3.71
C LEU A 161 8.01 -3.23 3.12
N SER A 162 9.11 -3.42 3.85
CA SER A 162 10.09 -4.46 3.57
C SER A 162 10.46 -5.23 4.84
N LYS A 163 10.68 -6.54 4.71
CA LYS A 163 11.19 -7.42 5.76
C LYS A 163 12.58 -7.94 5.39
N PRO A 164 13.65 -7.14 5.58
CA PRO A 164 15.01 -7.50 5.17
C PRO A 164 15.53 -8.77 5.84
N ALA A 165 15.01 -9.12 7.02
CA ALA A 165 15.36 -10.37 7.69
C ALA A 165 14.74 -11.63 7.02
N VAL A 166 13.81 -11.47 6.07
CA VAL A 166 13.08 -12.58 5.45
C VAL A 166 13.51 -12.81 4.01
N HIS A 167 13.69 -11.76 3.21
CA HIS A 167 14.21 -11.92 1.85
C HIS A 167 15.73 -12.08 1.83
N ALA A 168 16.25 -12.77 0.82
CA ALA A 168 17.69 -12.82 0.57
C ALA A 168 18.23 -11.45 0.08
N ASN A 169 19.55 -11.28 0.19
CA ASN A 169 20.26 -10.04 -0.16
C ASN A 169 20.33 -9.77 -1.67
N ASP A 170 19.70 -10.60 -2.50
CA ASP A 170 19.69 -10.51 -3.95
C ASP A 170 18.64 -9.53 -4.51
N ILE A 171 17.68 -9.12 -3.67
CA ILE A 171 16.64 -8.15 -4.06
C ILE A 171 17.04 -6.77 -3.54
N SER A 172 17.29 -5.86 -4.47
CA SER A 172 17.42 -4.43 -4.19
C SER A 172 16.06 -3.77 -4.37
N ILE A 173 15.55 -3.10 -3.34
CA ILE A 173 14.30 -2.33 -3.42
C ILE A 173 14.67 -0.86 -3.54
N ASP A 174 14.37 -0.23 -4.68
CA ASP A 174 14.77 1.15 -4.97
C ASP A 174 14.06 2.17 -4.08
N PHE A 175 12.79 1.91 -3.77
CA PHE A 175 11.96 2.83 -2.98
C PHE A 175 11.25 2.09 -1.84
N VAL A 176 11.94 1.96 -0.71
CA VAL A 176 11.37 1.38 0.52
C VAL A 176 10.66 2.45 1.35
N GLY A 177 9.43 2.14 1.78
CA GLY A 177 8.67 2.97 2.70
C GLY A 177 9.12 2.84 4.14
N LYS A 178 9.08 1.62 4.69
CA LYS A 178 9.61 1.32 6.00
C LYS A 178 10.07 -0.13 6.07
N GLU A 179 11.24 -0.35 6.64
CA GLU A 179 11.68 -1.69 7.03
C GLU A 179 11.05 -2.06 8.38
N ILE A 180 10.50 -3.27 8.46
CA ILE A 180 9.90 -3.81 9.68
C ILE A 180 10.51 -5.17 10.02
N GLY A 181 10.29 -5.61 11.26
CA GLY A 181 10.68 -6.94 11.72
C GLY A 181 9.86 -8.06 11.07
N ARG A 182 9.90 -9.26 11.66
CA ARG A 182 9.15 -10.43 11.15
C ARG A 182 7.66 -10.37 11.46
N ASP A 183 7.20 -9.28 12.08
CA ASP A 183 5.86 -9.14 12.61
C ASP A 183 4.79 -9.35 11.53
N PHE A 184 3.71 -10.04 11.91
CA PHE A 184 2.51 -10.11 11.07
C PHE A 184 1.76 -8.78 11.15
N VAL A 185 1.33 -8.27 10.00
CA VAL A 185 0.77 -6.91 9.87
C VAL A 185 -0.51 -6.90 9.04
N VAL A 186 -1.42 -5.99 9.39
CA VAL A 186 -2.71 -5.74 8.70
C VAL A 186 -2.96 -4.25 8.56
N GLY A 187 -3.82 -3.87 7.63
CA GLY A 187 -4.16 -2.47 7.37
C GLY A 187 -3.36 -1.85 6.24
N TYR A 188 -3.85 -0.73 5.73
CA TYR A 188 -3.30 -0.02 4.57
C TYR A 188 -3.00 -0.94 3.38
N GLY A 189 -3.98 -1.76 3.01
CA GLY A 189 -3.84 -2.75 1.93
C GLY A 189 -3.54 -4.16 2.41
N LEU A 190 -2.81 -4.32 3.52
CA LEU A 190 -2.48 -5.62 4.11
C LEU A 190 -3.70 -6.25 4.78
N ASP A 191 -3.80 -7.58 4.77
CA ASP A 191 -4.98 -8.30 5.25
C ASP A 191 -4.69 -9.47 6.18
N TYR A 192 -5.74 -9.85 6.90
CA TYR A 192 -5.84 -11.14 7.57
C TYR A 192 -7.16 -11.79 7.16
N ALA A 193 -7.07 -12.98 6.56
CA ALA A 193 -8.20 -13.73 6.01
C ALA A 193 -9.08 -12.91 5.04
N GLY A 194 -8.48 -11.99 4.28
CA GLY A 194 -9.16 -11.09 3.36
C GLY A 194 -9.69 -9.79 3.97
N TYR A 195 -9.60 -9.61 5.29
CA TYR A 195 -10.15 -8.46 6.02
C TYR A 195 -9.06 -7.54 6.56
N GLY A 196 -9.41 -6.28 6.83
CA GLY A 196 -8.54 -5.29 7.45
C GLY A 196 -7.83 -4.34 6.48
N ARG A 197 -7.88 -4.59 5.16
CA ARG A 197 -7.20 -3.76 4.15
C ARG A 197 -7.55 -2.27 4.22
N GLN A 198 -8.79 -1.95 4.59
CA GLN A 198 -9.34 -0.59 4.63
C GLN A 198 -8.86 0.25 5.82
N LEU A 199 -8.14 -0.34 6.78
CA LEU A 199 -7.65 0.41 7.94
C LEU A 199 -6.62 1.47 7.48
N PRO A 200 -6.71 2.71 7.96
CA PRO A 200 -5.89 3.82 7.43
C PRO A 200 -4.42 3.78 7.89
N GLY A 201 -4.09 2.94 8.87
CA GLY A 201 -2.73 2.69 9.35
C GLY A 201 -2.41 1.21 9.34
N VAL A 202 -1.16 0.87 9.66
CA VAL A 202 -0.69 -0.51 9.82
C VAL A 202 -0.76 -0.92 11.28
N TRP A 203 -1.23 -2.13 11.51
CA TRP A 203 -1.37 -2.75 12.82
C TRP A 203 -0.62 -4.06 12.84
N THR A 204 -0.10 -4.45 14.00
CA THR A 204 0.60 -5.72 14.21
C THR A 204 -0.09 -6.54 15.30
N LEU A 205 0.15 -7.85 15.34
CA LEU A 205 -0.43 -8.73 16.36
C LEU A 205 -0.16 -8.16 17.77
N ALA A 206 -1.21 -8.09 18.57
CA ALA A 206 -1.06 -7.84 19.99
C ALA A 206 -0.72 -9.18 20.65
N ASP A 207 0.44 -9.27 21.31
CA ASP A 207 0.76 -10.46 22.09
C ASP A 207 -0.30 -10.65 23.19
N ASP A 208 -0.96 -11.81 23.19
CA ASP A 208 -1.88 -12.22 24.26
C ASP A 208 -1.13 -12.61 25.56
N ASN A 209 0.20 -12.56 25.55
CA ASN A 209 1.08 -12.92 26.67
C ASN A 209 1.81 -11.73 27.34
N ALA A 210 1.45 -10.48 27.03
CA ALA A 210 1.95 -9.36 27.83
C ALA A 210 1.35 -9.47 29.24
N PRO A 211 2.15 -9.62 30.32
CA PRO A 211 1.60 -9.63 31.66
C PRO A 211 0.81 -8.32 31.87
N PRO A 212 -0.34 -8.36 32.56
CA PRO A 212 -1.03 -7.13 32.92
C PRO A 212 -0.03 -6.25 33.67
N ASN A 213 0.07 -4.98 33.26
CA ASN A 213 0.89 -3.99 33.95
C ASN A 213 0.59 -4.11 35.46
N THR A 214 1.63 -4.45 36.22
CA THR A 214 1.58 -4.56 37.67
C THR A 214 1.59 -3.18 38.30
#